data_AF-A0A424M5W8-F1
#
_entry.id   AF-A0A424M5W8-F1
#
_cell.length_a   1.000
_cell.length_b   1.000
_cell.length_c   1.000
_cell.angle_alpha   90.00
_cell.angle_beta   90.00
_cell.angle_gamma   90.00
#
_symmetry.space_group_name_H-M   'P 1'
#
loop_
_entity.id
_entity.type
_entity.pdbx_description
1 polymer ?
#
loop_
_entity_poly.entity_id
_entity_poly.type
_entity_poly.pdbx_seq_one_letter_code
_entity_poly.pdbx_strand_id
1 'polypeptide(L)'
;MEVECIPFKETGYFSQLICDYLDRKKDLSPFFNRYPVPENFAAQIREKAANYPKANRSVLVESLKKQYYNVEVSKGTQKNMDALSKETTFTVVTGHQLNLFTGPLYFLYKIVSTINLAKKLNKEHPNHHVVPVYWMATEDHDFDEINYFNLHGKKIHWNKKASGAVGRLSTEGLDEVYEIFVSELGNLGLTDRLKELFKKAYLEHSNLTGATRYLANALFGNQGLVIVDGDDVELKKLLVPYAKKDILDHT
;
A
#
# COMPACT_ATOMS: atom_id res chain seq x y z
N MET A 1 -12.39 -22.40 -9.18
CA MET A 1 -13.16 -21.15 -9.01
C MET A 1 -13.34 -20.58 -10.40
N GLU A 2 -14.57 -20.50 -10.88
CA GLU A 2 -14.88 -19.80 -12.13
C GLU A 2 -14.84 -18.29 -11.87
N VAL A 3 -14.39 -17.53 -12.86
CA VAL A 3 -14.29 -16.07 -12.78
C VAL A 3 -15.16 -15.49 -13.88
N GLU A 4 -16.16 -14.72 -13.49
CA GLU A 4 -16.99 -13.94 -14.40
C GLU A 4 -16.62 -12.47 -14.31
N CYS A 5 -16.66 -11.78 -15.45
CA CYS A 5 -16.32 -10.36 -15.54
C CYS A 5 -17.55 -9.59 -16.02
N ILE A 6 -17.87 -8.48 -15.35
CA ILE A 6 -18.89 -7.52 -15.77
C ILE A 6 -18.17 -6.26 -16.25
N PRO A 7 -18.49 -5.72 -17.45
CA PRO A 7 -17.95 -4.45 -17.90
C PRO A 7 -18.24 -3.33 -16.90
N PHE A 8 -17.23 -2.49 -16.60
CA PHE A 8 -17.36 -1.40 -15.62
C PHE A 8 -18.57 -0.49 -15.87
N LYS A 9 -18.84 -0.18 -17.15
CA LYS A 9 -19.99 0.63 -17.56
C LYS A 9 -21.34 -0.01 -17.22
N GLU A 10 -21.42 -1.33 -17.26
CA GLU A 10 -22.65 -2.09 -16.96
C GLU A 10 -22.93 -2.20 -15.46
N THR A 11 -21.93 -1.92 -14.61
CA THR A 11 -22.12 -1.92 -13.15
C THR A 11 -22.98 -0.75 -12.65
N GLY A 12 -23.10 0.35 -13.42
CA GLY A 12 -23.79 1.57 -13.01
C GLY A 12 -23.14 2.34 -11.85
N TYR A 13 -22.00 1.88 -11.32
CA TYR A 13 -21.36 2.44 -10.13
C TYR A 13 -20.33 3.53 -10.43
N PHE A 14 -19.59 3.38 -11.54
CA PHE A 14 -18.47 4.27 -11.87
C PHE A 14 -18.92 5.51 -12.63
N SER A 15 -18.24 6.64 -12.37
CA SER A 15 -18.51 7.89 -13.07
C SER A 15 -18.16 7.80 -14.55
N GLN A 16 -18.76 8.68 -15.35
CA GLN A 16 -18.48 8.75 -16.79
C GLN A 16 -17.00 8.98 -17.08
N LEU A 17 -16.30 9.76 -16.24
CA LEU A 17 -14.86 10.01 -16.36
C LEU A 17 -14.04 8.71 -16.25
N ILE A 18 -14.35 7.84 -15.28
CA ILE A 18 -13.65 6.57 -15.11
C ILE A 18 -13.93 5.64 -16.29
N CYS A 19 -15.19 5.56 -16.72
CA CYS A 19 -15.55 4.79 -17.91
C CYS A 19 -14.82 5.31 -19.17
N ASP A 20 -14.78 6.62 -19.38
CA ASP A 20 -14.10 7.25 -20.51
C ASP A 20 -12.57 7.03 -20.48
N TYR A 21 -11.98 7.00 -19.29
CA TYR A 21 -10.57 6.66 -19.10
C TYR A 21 -10.27 5.21 -19.49
N LEU A 22 -11.11 4.27 -19.05
CA LEU A 22 -10.98 2.84 -19.38
C LEU A 22 -11.22 2.58 -20.88
N ASP A 23 -12.15 3.30 -21.49
CA ASP A 23 -12.45 3.29 -22.94
C ASP A 23 -11.39 4.06 -23.77
N ARG A 24 -10.41 4.68 -23.11
CA ARG A 24 -9.28 5.39 -23.73
C ARG A 24 -9.72 6.54 -24.64
N LYS A 25 -10.71 7.32 -24.20
CA LYS A 25 -11.16 8.49 -24.96
C LYS A 25 -10.02 9.50 -25.13
N LYS A 26 -9.81 9.93 -26.37
CA LYS A 26 -8.72 10.84 -26.76
C LYS A 26 -8.74 12.16 -25.99
N ASP A 27 -9.93 12.65 -25.64
CA ASP A 27 -10.10 13.90 -24.89
C ASP A 27 -9.42 13.87 -23.51
N LEU A 28 -9.13 12.68 -22.97
CA LEU A 28 -8.45 12.53 -21.70
C LEU A 28 -6.92 12.45 -21.82
N SER A 29 -6.36 12.30 -23.03
CA SER A 29 -4.92 12.17 -23.21
C SER A 29 -4.08 13.34 -22.69
N PRO A 30 -4.56 14.60 -22.64
CA PRO A 30 -3.78 15.69 -22.05
C PRO A 30 -3.53 15.55 -20.54
N PHE A 31 -4.31 14.73 -19.83
CA PHE A 31 -4.25 14.63 -18.36
C PHE A 31 -3.29 13.55 -17.84
N PHE A 32 -2.76 12.68 -18.70
CA PHE A 32 -1.81 11.64 -18.30
C PHE A 32 -0.91 11.21 -19.45
N ASN A 33 0.25 10.65 -19.13
CA ASN A 33 1.28 10.31 -20.12
C ASN A 33 0.97 9.01 -20.89
N ARG A 34 0.53 7.94 -20.21
CA ARG A 34 0.32 6.61 -20.82
C ARG A 34 -0.88 5.89 -20.21
N TYR A 35 -1.61 5.14 -21.05
CA TYR A 35 -2.62 4.19 -20.59
C TYR A 35 -1.98 2.97 -19.90
N PRO A 36 -2.65 2.36 -18.90
CA PRO A 36 -2.13 1.26 -18.11
C PRO A 36 -2.28 -0.09 -18.83
N VAL A 37 -1.66 -0.19 -20.01
CA VAL A 37 -1.72 -1.37 -20.89
C VAL A 37 -0.33 -1.98 -21.04
N PRO A 38 -0.22 -3.31 -21.23
CA PRO A 38 1.07 -4.01 -21.26
C PRO A 38 2.11 -3.37 -22.19
N GLU A 39 1.66 -2.91 -23.37
CA GLU A 39 2.53 -2.39 -24.42
C GLU A 39 3.23 -1.06 -24.02
N ASN A 40 2.63 -0.32 -23.08
CA ASN A 40 3.14 0.98 -22.64
C ASN A 40 4.25 0.88 -21.58
N PHE A 41 4.42 -0.27 -20.93
CA PHE A 41 5.39 -0.41 -19.83
C PHE A 41 6.84 -0.30 -20.29
N ALA A 42 7.18 -0.76 -21.51
CA ALA A 42 8.54 -0.63 -22.03
C ALA A 42 8.97 0.84 -22.17
N ALA A 43 8.06 1.72 -22.65
CA ALA A 43 8.32 3.14 -22.74
C ALA A 43 8.37 3.80 -21.34
N GLN A 44 7.49 3.38 -20.42
CA GLN A 44 7.49 3.83 -19.03
C GLN A 44 8.82 3.51 -18.32
N ILE A 45 9.35 2.30 -18.51
CA ILE A 45 10.63 1.85 -17.95
C ILE A 45 11.77 2.73 -18.47
N ARG A 46 11.84 2.97 -19.78
CA ARG A 46 12.89 3.83 -20.38
C ARG A 46 12.84 5.25 -19.83
N GLU A 47 11.64 5.82 -19.74
CA GLU A 47 11.46 7.17 -19.19
C GLU A 47 11.89 7.23 -17.73
N LYS A 48 11.48 6.27 -16.89
CA LYS A 48 11.87 6.23 -15.48
C LYS A 48 13.37 6.00 -15.31
N ALA A 49 13.98 5.15 -16.14
CA ALA A 49 15.43 4.92 -16.11
C ALA A 49 16.21 6.21 -16.39
N ALA A 50 15.75 7.02 -17.35
CA ALA A 50 16.40 8.28 -17.72
C ALA A 50 16.21 9.40 -16.68
N ASN A 51 15.14 9.36 -15.88
CA ASN A 51 14.74 10.49 -15.04
C ASN A 51 14.80 10.21 -13.52
N TYR A 52 15.09 8.99 -13.07
CA TYR A 52 15.16 8.66 -11.64
C TYR A 52 16.59 8.71 -11.11
N PRO A 53 16.95 9.65 -10.20
CA PRO A 53 18.32 9.79 -9.72
C PRO A 53 18.82 8.55 -8.97
N LYS A 54 20.04 8.11 -9.29
CA LYS A 54 20.70 6.99 -8.60
C LYS A 54 20.84 7.22 -7.09
N ALA A 55 21.15 8.46 -6.68
CA ALA A 55 21.26 8.83 -5.27
C ALA A 55 19.96 8.56 -4.47
N ASN A 56 18.80 8.76 -5.09
CA ASN A 56 17.50 8.54 -4.44
C ASN A 56 17.26 7.04 -4.16
N ARG A 57 17.85 6.13 -4.94
CA ARG A 57 17.79 4.68 -4.68
C ARG A 57 18.49 4.33 -3.37
N SER A 58 19.66 4.92 -3.11
CA SER A 58 20.40 4.72 -1.87
C SER A 58 19.61 5.22 -0.66
N VAL A 59 19.01 6.42 -0.76
CA VAL A 59 18.14 6.95 0.31
C VAL A 59 16.98 6.01 0.60
N LEU A 60 16.26 5.53 -0.42
CA LEU A 60 15.16 4.59 -0.26
C LEU A 60 15.60 3.29 0.43
N VAL A 61 16.68 2.67 -0.03
CA VAL A 61 17.17 1.40 0.53
C VAL A 61 17.60 1.57 1.98
N GLU A 62 18.29 2.66 2.33
CA GLU A 62 18.69 2.92 3.71
C GLU A 62 17.50 3.23 4.63
N SER A 63 16.50 3.98 4.17
CA SER A 63 15.25 4.17 4.92
C SER A 63 14.52 2.84 5.11
N LEU A 64 14.42 2.00 4.08
CA LEU A 64 13.82 0.67 4.20
C LEU A 64 14.55 -0.22 5.21
N LYS A 65 15.88 -0.25 5.20
CA LYS A 65 16.66 -1.01 6.20
C LYS A 65 16.32 -0.58 7.63
N LYS A 66 16.15 0.72 7.88
CA LYS A 66 15.73 1.25 9.18
C LYS A 66 14.29 0.85 9.52
N GLN A 67 13.37 1.02 8.58
CA GLN A 67 11.95 0.69 8.76
C GLN A 67 11.72 -0.81 9.05
N TYR A 68 12.60 -1.67 8.53
CA TYR A 68 12.55 -3.12 8.69
C TYR A 68 13.50 -3.69 9.76
N TYR A 69 14.22 -2.85 10.52
CA TYR A 69 15.31 -3.30 11.40
C TYR A 69 14.91 -4.45 12.36
N ASN A 70 13.70 -4.42 12.92
CA ASN A 70 13.16 -5.45 13.81
C ASN A 70 11.94 -6.17 13.20
N VAL A 71 11.85 -6.25 11.88
CA VAL A 71 10.74 -6.89 11.17
C VAL A 71 11.26 -8.14 10.49
N GLU A 72 10.72 -9.30 10.86
CA GLU A 72 11.01 -10.54 10.14
C GLU A 72 10.40 -10.48 8.73
N VAL A 73 11.21 -10.73 7.71
CA VAL A 73 10.79 -10.67 6.30
C VAL A 73 11.06 -11.97 5.59
N SER A 74 10.24 -12.26 4.58
CA SER A 74 10.50 -13.38 3.68
C SER A 74 11.79 -13.14 2.87
N LYS A 75 12.40 -14.22 2.40
CA LYS A 75 13.52 -14.15 1.43
C LYS A 75 13.15 -13.35 0.19
N GLY A 76 11.88 -13.41 -0.24
CA GLY A 76 11.37 -12.66 -1.39
C GLY A 76 11.35 -11.16 -1.14
N THR A 77 10.87 -10.73 0.03
CA THR A 77 10.84 -9.32 0.43
C THR A 77 12.26 -8.78 0.59
N GLN A 78 13.16 -9.50 1.26
CA GLN A 78 14.55 -9.08 1.40
C GLN A 78 15.24 -8.92 0.03
N LYS A 79 15.10 -9.91 -0.86
CA LYS A 79 15.63 -9.83 -2.23
C LYS A 79 15.10 -8.61 -2.99
N ASN A 80 13.81 -8.30 -2.82
CA ASN A 80 13.20 -7.14 -3.47
C ASN A 80 13.73 -5.83 -2.89
N MET A 81 13.91 -5.72 -1.57
CA MET A 81 14.54 -4.55 -0.93
C MET A 81 15.96 -4.33 -1.45
N ASP A 82 16.78 -5.39 -1.50
CA ASP A 82 18.16 -5.29 -1.98
C ASP A 82 18.22 -4.88 -3.47
N ALA A 83 17.28 -5.38 -4.27
CA ALA A 83 17.20 -5.08 -5.70
C ALA A 83 16.90 -3.61 -6.00
N LEU A 84 16.22 -2.87 -5.10
CA LEU A 84 15.87 -1.45 -5.31
C LEU A 84 17.09 -0.54 -5.50
N SER A 85 18.27 -0.97 -5.02
CA SER A 85 19.54 -0.29 -5.24
C SER A 85 20.00 -0.28 -6.71
N LYS A 86 19.51 -1.23 -7.53
CA LYS A 86 19.94 -1.40 -8.93
C LYS A 86 19.16 -0.48 -9.87
N GLU A 87 19.85 0.09 -10.84
CA GLU A 87 19.25 0.99 -11.85
C GLU A 87 18.25 0.29 -12.77
N THR A 88 18.37 -1.02 -12.94
CA THR A 88 17.44 -1.87 -13.71
C THR A 88 16.20 -2.30 -12.93
N THR A 89 16.05 -1.85 -11.67
CA THR A 89 14.90 -2.17 -10.82
C THR A 89 13.88 -1.03 -10.81
N PHE A 90 12.61 -1.38 -10.97
CA PHE A 90 11.46 -0.50 -10.96
C PHE A 90 10.42 -0.99 -9.94
N THR A 91 9.37 -0.20 -9.72
CA THR A 91 8.31 -0.53 -8.78
C THR A 91 6.94 -0.44 -9.44
N VAL A 92 6.02 -1.29 -8.99
CA VAL A 92 4.58 -1.04 -9.09
C VAL A 92 4.13 -0.71 -7.69
N VAL A 93 3.48 0.44 -7.52
CA VAL A 93 3.13 0.97 -6.21
C VAL A 93 1.62 1.10 -6.11
N THR A 94 1.08 0.64 -4.98
CA THR A 94 -0.23 1.06 -4.51
C THR A 94 -0.11 1.62 -3.10
N GLY A 95 -1.08 2.42 -2.67
CA GLY A 95 -1.16 2.89 -1.29
C GLY A 95 -2.56 2.76 -0.71
N HIS A 96 -2.62 2.82 0.61
CA HIS A 96 -3.86 2.98 1.36
C HIS A 96 -3.59 3.58 2.74
N GLN A 97 -4.64 4.11 3.35
CA GLN A 97 -4.65 4.51 4.75
C GLN A 97 -4.51 3.28 5.66
N LEU A 98 -4.19 3.54 6.93
CA LEU A 98 -3.94 2.53 7.94
C LEU A 98 -5.25 2.03 8.57
N ASN A 99 -6.22 1.64 7.73
CA ASN A 99 -7.53 1.16 8.18
C ASN A 99 -7.37 -0.02 9.13
N LEU A 100 -8.14 0.04 10.23
CA LEU A 100 -8.15 -1.02 11.21
C LEU A 100 -8.55 -2.35 10.56
N PHE A 101 -7.74 -3.38 10.81
CA PHE A 101 -7.90 -4.73 10.31
C PHE A 101 -8.24 -4.82 8.81
N THR A 102 -7.48 -4.07 7.99
CA THR A 102 -7.61 -3.92 6.53
C THR A 102 -8.79 -3.09 6.04
N GLY A 103 -9.77 -2.81 6.90
CA GLY A 103 -10.98 -2.07 6.57
C GLY A 103 -11.70 -2.65 5.35
N PRO A 104 -11.89 -1.87 4.27
CA PRO A 104 -12.57 -2.33 3.06
C PRO A 104 -11.72 -3.29 2.23
N LEU A 105 -12.38 -4.25 1.56
CA LEU A 105 -11.72 -5.30 0.77
C LEU A 105 -10.78 -4.77 -0.32
N TYR A 106 -11.00 -3.55 -0.81
CA TYR A 106 -10.10 -2.96 -1.81
C TYR A 106 -8.67 -2.74 -1.28
N PHE A 107 -8.45 -2.72 0.04
CA PHE A 107 -7.10 -2.76 0.63
C PHE A 107 -6.35 -3.99 0.13
N LEU A 108 -6.98 -5.16 0.24
CA LEU A 108 -6.43 -6.43 -0.21
C LEU A 108 -6.31 -6.46 -1.73
N TYR A 109 -7.36 -6.05 -2.45
CA TYR A 109 -7.37 -6.10 -3.91
C TYR A 109 -6.29 -5.21 -4.54
N LYS A 110 -6.06 -4.02 -3.99
CA LYS A 110 -5.00 -3.12 -4.44
C LYS A 110 -3.61 -3.77 -4.34
N ILE A 111 -3.32 -4.41 -3.19
CA ILE A 111 -2.04 -5.08 -2.96
C ILE A 111 -1.90 -6.32 -3.86
N VAL A 112 -2.94 -7.14 -3.98
CA VAL A 112 -2.94 -8.32 -4.86
C VAL A 112 -2.72 -7.94 -6.32
N SER A 113 -3.42 -6.90 -6.80
CA SER A 113 -3.24 -6.36 -8.16
C SER A 113 -1.82 -5.87 -8.38
N THR A 114 -1.22 -5.20 -7.39
CA THR A 114 0.17 -4.72 -7.44
C THR A 114 1.17 -5.87 -7.55
N ILE A 115 1.01 -6.91 -6.73
CA ILE A 115 1.84 -8.11 -6.76
C ILE A 115 1.72 -8.82 -8.11
N ASN A 116 0.49 -9.01 -8.60
CA ASN A 116 0.25 -9.72 -9.85
C ASN A 116 0.79 -8.94 -11.06
N LEU A 117 0.64 -7.61 -11.07
CA LEU A 117 1.20 -6.77 -12.12
C LEU A 117 2.74 -6.82 -12.09
N ALA A 118 3.37 -6.73 -10.91
CA ALA A 118 4.82 -6.86 -10.80
C ALA A 118 5.31 -8.23 -11.31
N LYS A 119 4.63 -9.33 -10.97
CA LYS A 119 4.94 -10.68 -11.51
C LYS A 119 4.83 -10.74 -13.03
N LYS A 120 3.76 -10.18 -13.60
CA LYS A 120 3.55 -10.13 -15.05
C LYS A 120 4.66 -9.34 -15.75
N LEU A 121 4.99 -8.16 -15.24
CA LEU A 121 6.04 -7.31 -15.82
C LEU A 121 7.43 -7.93 -15.73
N ASN A 122 7.75 -8.64 -14.64
CA ASN A 122 9.01 -9.39 -14.53
C ASN A 122 9.13 -10.50 -15.59
N LYS A 123 8.00 -11.13 -15.96
CA LYS A 123 7.96 -12.13 -17.03
C LYS A 123 8.14 -11.49 -18.42
N GLU A 124 7.52 -10.35 -18.64
CA GLU A 124 7.52 -9.64 -19.94
C GLU A 124 8.81 -8.82 -20.17
N HIS A 125 9.52 -8.44 -19.11
CA HIS A 125 10.73 -7.62 -19.16
C HIS A 125 11.89 -8.26 -18.38
N PRO A 126 12.45 -9.41 -18.82
CA PRO A 126 13.41 -10.20 -18.05
C PRO A 126 14.76 -9.51 -17.76
N ASN A 127 15.08 -8.43 -18.50
CA ASN A 127 16.28 -7.61 -18.25
C ASN A 127 16.09 -6.58 -17.13
N HIS A 128 14.87 -6.45 -16.61
CA HIS A 128 14.51 -5.54 -15.52
C HIS A 128 13.92 -6.33 -14.36
N HIS A 129 13.91 -5.73 -13.18
CA HIS A 129 13.23 -6.27 -12.01
C HIS A 129 12.14 -5.31 -11.55
N VAL A 130 10.92 -5.80 -11.32
CA VAL A 130 9.79 -4.99 -10.86
C VAL A 130 9.37 -5.43 -9.47
N VAL A 131 9.48 -4.54 -8.50
CA VAL A 131 9.16 -4.78 -7.09
C VAL A 131 7.72 -4.32 -6.79
N PRO A 132 6.86 -5.17 -6.22
CA PRO A 132 5.56 -4.73 -5.71
C PRO A 132 5.74 -3.97 -4.40
N VAL A 133 5.21 -2.75 -4.34
CA VAL A 133 5.32 -1.85 -3.19
C VAL A 133 3.94 -1.47 -2.67
N TYR A 134 3.77 -1.59 -1.34
CA TYR A 134 2.65 -1.00 -0.61
C TYR A 134 3.13 0.25 0.14
N TRP A 135 2.57 1.40 -0.21
CA TRP A 135 2.81 2.69 0.42
C TRP A 135 1.80 2.92 1.54
N MET A 136 2.28 3.06 2.78
CA MET A 136 1.42 3.38 3.92
C MET A 136 1.20 4.89 3.99
N ALA A 137 -0.06 5.33 3.96
CA ALA A 137 -0.43 6.73 4.18
C ALA A 137 -0.45 7.08 5.68
N THR A 138 0.71 6.93 6.34
CA THR A 138 0.91 7.15 7.78
C THR A 138 0.76 8.60 8.21
N GLU A 139 0.97 9.53 7.27
CA GLU A 139 0.92 10.97 7.49
C GLU A 139 -0.49 11.55 7.37
N ASP A 140 -1.46 10.74 6.91
CA ASP A 140 -2.86 11.15 6.86
C ASP A 140 -3.35 11.51 8.27
N HIS A 141 -4.35 12.37 8.36
CA HIS A 141 -4.93 12.86 9.61
C HIS A 141 -6.39 12.45 9.78
N ASP A 142 -6.98 11.79 8.77
CA ASP A 142 -8.36 11.32 8.85
C ASP A 142 -8.48 10.04 9.68
N PHE A 143 -8.56 10.22 11.00
CA PHE A 143 -8.77 9.12 11.93
C PHE A 143 -10.15 8.47 11.78
N ASP A 144 -11.16 9.26 11.41
CA ASP A 144 -12.55 8.78 11.32
C ASP A 144 -12.74 7.77 10.18
N GLU A 145 -11.95 7.88 9.10
CA GLU A 145 -11.94 6.89 8.03
C GLU A 145 -11.27 5.55 8.41
N ILE A 146 -10.38 5.53 9.39
CA ILE A 146 -9.57 4.35 9.72
C ILE A 146 -9.94 3.65 11.03
N ASN A 147 -10.73 4.29 11.89
CA ASN A 147 -10.99 3.82 13.27
C ASN A 147 -11.99 2.66 13.38
N TYR A 148 -12.38 2.03 12.28
CA TYR A 148 -13.35 0.94 12.30
C TYR A 148 -13.16 -0.08 11.18
N PHE A 149 -13.77 -1.25 11.36
CA PHE A 149 -14.04 -2.21 10.29
C PHE A 149 -15.43 -2.82 10.46
N ASN A 150 -15.92 -3.49 9.42
CA ASN A 150 -17.24 -4.13 9.45
C ASN A 150 -17.10 -5.65 9.55
N LEU A 151 -17.84 -6.27 10.46
CA LEU A 151 -17.94 -7.72 10.64
C LEU A 151 -19.41 -8.09 10.81
N HIS A 152 -19.91 -9.04 10.00
CA HIS A 152 -21.31 -9.48 10.02
C HIS A 152 -22.35 -8.34 9.96
N GLY A 153 -22.05 -7.29 9.19
CA GLY A 153 -22.92 -6.11 9.06
C GLY A 153 -22.86 -5.14 10.25
N LYS A 154 -22.08 -5.44 11.29
CA LYS A 154 -21.82 -4.55 12.42
C LYS A 154 -20.51 -3.81 12.24
N LYS A 155 -20.50 -2.56 12.67
CA LYS A 155 -19.31 -1.71 12.68
C LYS A 155 -18.60 -1.86 14.03
N ILE A 156 -17.37 -2.38 14.01
CA ILE A 156 -16.51 -2.49 15.19
C ILE A 156 -15.61 -1.26 15.21
N HIS A 157 -15.78 -0.43 16.24
CA HIS A 157 -15.11 0.86 16.38
C HIS A 157 -14.01 0.83 17.42
N TRP A 158 -12.92 1.52 17.11
CA TRP A 158 -11.93 1.96 18.08
C TRP A 158 -12.31 3.34 18.62
N ASN A 159 -12.91 3.36 19.80
CA ASN A 159 -13.42 4.57 20.45
C ASN A 159 -12.28 5.40 21.06
N LYS A 160 -11.51 6.08 20.21
CA LYS A 160 -10.41 6.95 20.60
C LYS A 160 -10.64 8.36 20.07
N LYS A 161 -10.26 9.38 20.85
CA LYS A 161 -10.06 10.73 20.32
C LYS A 161 -8.61 10.87 19.90
N ALA A 162 -8.39 11.14 18.62
CA ALA A 162 -7.06 11.24 18.03
C ALA A 162 -6.99 12.41 17.06
N SER A 163 -5.79 12.94 16.86
CA SER A 163 -5.51 14.03 15.92
C SER A 163 -4.08 13.94 15.42
N GLY A 164 -3.83 14.44 14.21
CA GLY A 164 -2.51 14.41 13.59
C GLY A 164 -2.25 13.11 12.83
N ALA A 165 -0.98 12.87 12.47
CA ALA A 165 -0.57 11.75 11.63
C ALA A 165 -0.98 10.39 12.23
N VAL A 166 -1.85 9.67 11.53
CA VAL A 166 -2.47 8.43 11.99
C VAL A 166 -1.45 7.34 12.30
N GLY A 167 -0.35 7.26 11.56
CA GLY A 167 0.70 6.26 11.79
C GLY A 167 1.39 6.38 13.14
N ARG A 168 1.44 7.60 13.71
CA ARG A 168 2.06 7.88 15.01
C ARG A 168 1.14 7.58 16.19
N LEU A 169 -0.14 7.31 15.94
CA LEU A 169 -1.11 7.05 17.01
C LEU A 169 -0.74 5.78 17.78
N SER A 170 -0.78 5.88 19.11
CA SER A 170 -0.67 4.73 20.01
C SER A 170 -1.82 3.76 19.79
N THR A 171 -1.52 2.46 19.81
CA THR A 171 -2.49 1.34 19.70
C THR A 171 -3.29 1.09 20.98
N GLU A 172 -3.09 1.89 22.02
CA GLU A 172 -3.85 1.84 23.27
C GLU A 172 -5.37 1.89 23.04
N GLY A 173 -6.09 0.97 23.68
CA GLY A 173 -7.54 0.77 23.55
C GLY A 173 -7.94 -0.23 22.45
N LEU A 174 -6.99 -0.77 21.68
CA LEU A 174 -7.29 -1.83 20.69
C LEU A 174 -7.47 -3.21 21.33
N ASP A 175 -7.14 -3.37 22.61
CA ASP A 175 -7.47 -4.54 23.43
C ASP A 175 -8.99 -4.66 23.63
N GLU A 176 -9.69 -3.56 23.94
CA GLU A 176 -11.16 -3.55 23.99
C GLU A 176 -11.77 -3.90 22.63
N VAL A 177 -11.18 -3.39 21.55
CA VAL A 177 -11.62 -3.72 20.18
C VAL A 177 -11.40 -5.20 19.88
N TYR A 178 -10.29 -5.77 20.35
CA TYR A 178 -10.00 -7.19 20.20
C TYR A 178 -11.04 -8.06 20.92
N GLU A 179 -11.47 -7.69 22.13
CA GLU A 179 -12.50 -8.42 22.87
C GLU A 179 -13.85 -8.44 22.12
N ILE A 180 -14.28 -7.28 21.61
CA ILE A 180 -15.48 -7.16 20.79
C ILE A 180 -15.35 -8.02 19.53
N PHE A 181 -14.20 -7.94 18.86
CA PHE A 181 -13.90 -8.71 17.66
C PHE A 181 -13.97 -10.22 17.90
N VAL A 182 -13.34 -10.72 18.96
CA VAL A 182 -13.36 -12.14 19.33
C VAL A 182 -14.78 -12.62 19.61
N SER A 183 -15.56 -11.82 20.34
CA SER A 183 -16.96 -12.12 20.67
C SER A 183 -17.82 -12.22 19.42
N GLU A 184 -17.71 -11.24 18.51
CA GLU A 184 -18.50 -11.20 17.27
C GLU A 184 -18.10 -12.28 16.26
N LEU A 185 -16.82 -12.64 16.22
CA LEU A 185 -16.28 -13.62 15.27
C LEU A 185 -16.70 -15.06 15.62
N GLY A 186 -16.93 -15.35 16.90
CA GLY A 186 -17.32 -16.68 17.38
C GLY A 186 -16.20 -17.73 17.31
N ASN A 187 -16.58 -19.02 17.28
CA ASN A 187 -15.68 -20.18 17.39
C ASN A 187 -15.78 -21.16 16.20
N LEU A 188 -15.93 -20.64 14.98
CA LEU A 188 -15.84 -21.48 13.78
C LEU A 188 -14.34 -21.73 13.50
N GLY A 189 -13.89 -22.96 13.29
CA GLY A 189 -12.46 -23.37 13.29
C GLY A 189 -11.46 -22.65 12.36
N LEU A 190 -11.87 -21.60 11.63
CA LEU A 190 -11.02 -20.68 10.87
C LEU A 190 -10.76 -19.33 11.58
N THR A 191 -11.38 -19.09 12.74
CA THR A 191 -11.34 -17.80 13.44
C THR A 191 -10.05 -17.55 14.20
N ASP A 192 -9.39 -18.61 14.67
CA ASP A 192 -8.22 -18.47 15.56
C ASP A 192 -7.04 -17.79 14.88
N ARG A 193 -6.87 -18.05 13.58
CA ARG A 193 -5.85 -17.35 12.79
C ARG A 193 -6.14 -15.86 12.67
N LEU A 194 -7.41 -15.45 12.57
CA LEU A 194 -7.79 -14.03 12.50
C LEU A 194 -7.63 -13.34 13.86
N LYS A 195 -8.01 -14.03 14.95
CA LYS A 195 -7.78 -13.57 16.33
C LYS A 195 -6.28 -13.33 16.57
N GLU A 196 -5.45 -14.32 16.24
CA GLU A 196 -4.00 -14.21 16.41
C GLU A 196 -3.40 -13.11 15.52
N LEU A 197 -3.88 -12.97 14.28
CA LEU A 197 -3.41 -11.92 13.37
C LEU A 197 -3.73 -10.52 13.92
N PHE A 198 -4.94 -10.31 14.42
CA PHE A 198 -5.32 -9.03 15.05
C PHE A 198 -4.46 -8.76 16.28
N LYS A 199 -4.33 -9.74 17.16
CA LYS A 199 -3.55 -9.64 18.40
C LYS A 199 -2.10 -9.24 18.11
N LYS A 200 -1.42 -9.98 17.22
CA LYS A 200 -0.03 -9.67 16.87
C LYS A 200 0.13 -8.33 16.18
N ALA A 201 -0.83 -7.94 15.33
CA ALA A 201 -0.78 -6.65 14.66
C ALA A 201 -0.97 -5.49 15.65
N TYR A 202 -1.98 -5.55 16.52
CA TYR A 202 -2.42 -4.35 17.25
C TYR A 202 -2.01 -4.33 18.72
N LEU A 203 -1.85 -5.49 19.37
CA LEU A 203 -1.53 -5.57 20.80
C LEU A 203 -0.04 -5.76 21.09
N GLU A 204 0.75 -6.13 20.08
CA GLU A 204 2.22 -6.35 20.20
C GLU A 204 3.04 -5.24 19.53
N HIS A 205 2.38 -4.18 19.09
CA HIS A 205 3.00 -2.99 18.51
C HIS A 205 2.50 -1.74 19.22
N SER A 206 3.36 -0.74 19.38
CA SER A 206 3.05 0.48 20.13
C SER A 206 2.37 1.58 19.32
N ASN A 207 2.33 1.47 17.98
CA ASN A 207 1.70 2.45 17.11
C ASN A 207 1.11 1.83 15.83
N LEU A 208 0.23 2.58 15.16
CA LEU A 208 -0.45 2.11 13.95
C LEU A 208 0.50 1.84 12.78
N THR A 209 1.61 2.55 12.66
CA THR A 209 2.65 2.26 11.65
C THR A 209 3.18 0.82 11.81
N GLY A 210 3.61 0.46 13.03
CA GLY A 210 4.13 -0.87 13.32
C GLY A 210 3.06 -1.94 13.10
N ALA A 211 1.85 -1.69 13.60
CA ALA A 211 0.73 -2.59 13.48
C ALA A 211 0.34 -2.89 12.03
N THR A 212 0.21 -1.84 11.21
CA THR A 212 -0.18 -1.98 9.81
C THR A 212 0.91 -2.63 8.98
N ARG A 213 2.19 -2.29 9.24
CA ARG A 213 3.33 -2.94 8.59
C ARG A 213 3.36 -4.43 8.89
N TYR A 214 3.16 -4.81 10.16
CA TYR A 214 3.06 -6.22 10.55
C TYR A 214 1.92 -6.92 9.81
N LEU A 215 0.72 -6.35 9.83
CA LEU A 215 -0.46 -6.94 9.19
C LEU A 215 -0.25 -7.17 7.68
N ALA A 216 0.24 -6.15 6.97
CA ALA A 216 0.52 -6.28 5.54
C ALA A 216 1.65 -7.29 5.25
N ASN A 217 2.68 -7.35 6.10
CA ASN A 217 3.78 -8.31 5.96
C ASN A 217 3.31 -9.75 6.23
N ALA A 218 2.48 -9.97 7.25
CA ALA A 218 1.91 -11.28 7.56
C ALA A 218 1.00 -11.80 6.44
N LEU A 219 0.26 -10.91 5.77
CA LEU A 219 -0.62 -11.27 4.66
C LEU A 219 0.13 -11.49 3.34
N PHE A 220 1.13 -10.66 3.04
CA PHE A 220 1.69 -10.56 1.68
C PHE A 220 3.22 -10.63 1.59
N GLY A 221 3.94 -10.68 2.72
CA GLY A 221 5.40 -10.74 2.75
C GLY A 221 5.95 -11.95 2.01
N ASN A 222 5.28 -13.10 2.07
CA ASN A 222 5.66 -14.31 1.31
C ASN A 222 5.52 -14.15 -0.23
N GLN A 223 4.81 -13.12 -0.69
CA GLN A 223 4.71 -12.76 -2.11
C GLN A 223 5.77 -11.72 -2.52
N GLY A 224 6.70 -11.37 -1.63
CA GLY A 224 7.77 -10.40 -1.87
C GLY A 224 7.32 -8.94 -1.79
N LEU A 225 6.18 -8.63 -1.16
CA LEU A 225 5.74 -7.26 -0.98
C LEU A 225 6.77 -6.46 -0.17
N VAL A 226 7.11 -5.26 -0.63
CA VAL A 226 7.87 -4.27 0.13
C VAL A 226 6.91 -3.19 0.63
N ILE A 227 6.94 -2.88 1.92
CA ILE A 227 6.05 -1.94 2.58
C ILE A 227 6.87 -0.70 2.93
N VAL A 228 6.45 0.45 2.44
CA VAL A 228 7.15 1.73 2.64
C VAL A 228 6.28 2.62 3.51
N ASP A 229 6.86 3.10 4.61
CA ASP A 229 6.34 4.22 5.38
C ASP A 229 6.86 5.54 4.81
N GLY A 230 5.95 6.41 4.39
CA GLY A 230 6.27 7.72 3.83
C GLY A 230 6.69 8.76 4.87
N ASP A 231 6.35 8.54 6.14
CA ASP A 231 6.69 9.41 7.27
C ASP A 231 8.15 9.18 7.74
N ASP A 232 9.09 9.23 6.79
CA ASP A 232 10.52 9.03 7.02
C ASP A 232 11.30 10.30 6.70
N VAL A 233 12.11 10.77 7.65
CA VAL A 233 12.84 12.04 7.55
C VAL A 233 13.76 12.07 6.33
N GLU A 234 14.45 10.98 6.00
CA GLU A 234 15.38 10.96 4.86
C GLU A 234 14.63 10.92 3.53
N LEU A 235 13.51 10.19 3.45
CA LEU A 235 12.62 10.25 2.28
C LEU A 235 12.06 11.67 2.09
N LYS A 236 11.64 12.33 3.18
CA LYS A 236 11.06 13.68 3.14
C LYS A 236 12.05 14.76 2.71
N LYS A 237 13.35 14.61 2.98
CA LYS A 237 14.37 15.53 2.44
C LYS A 237 14.35 15.59 0.91
N LEU A 238 14.01 14.49 0.23
CA LEU A 238 13.89 14.47 -1.24
C LEU A 238 12.70 15.28 -1.75
N LEU A 239 11.69 15.53 -0.92
CA LEU A 239 10.52 16.35 -1.26
C LEU A 239 10.83 17.85 -1.20
N VAL A 240 11.85 18.28 -0.44
CA VAL A 240 12.15 19.70 -0.17
C VAL A 240 12.21 20.58 -1.42
N PRO A 241 12.90 20.20 -2.52
CA PRO A 241 12.93 21.02 -3.73
C PRO A 241 11.55 21.23 -4.35
N TYR A 242 10.69 20.21 -4.31
CA TYR A 242 9.33 20.26 -4.86
C TYR A 242 8.40 21.06 -3.95
N ALA A 243 8.49 20.88 -2.64
CA ALA A 243 7.72 21.67 -1.67
C ALA A 243 8.10 23.17 -1.75
N LYS A 244 9.39 23.48 -1.90
CA LYS A 244 9.83 24.87 -2.15
C LYS A 244 9.22 25.43 -3.43
N LYS A 245 9.26 24.65 -4.52
CA LYS A 245 8.65 25.05 -5.78
C LYS A 245 7.15 25.32 -5.63
N ASP A 246 6.41 24.41 -5.01
CA ASP A 246 4.96 24.53 -4.78
C ASP A 246 4.59 25.77 -3.96
N ILE A 247 5.35 26.02 -2.88
CA ILE A 247 5.11 27.15 -1.97
C ILE A 247 5.54 28.49 -2.57
N LEU A 248 6.61 28.53 -3.37
CA LEU A 248 7.21 29.79 -3.83
C LEU A 248 6.80 30.17 -5.24
N ASP A 249 6.57 29.20 -6.12
CA ASP A 249 6.40 29.46 -7.55
C ASP A 249 4.93 29.58 -7.96
N HIS A 250 3.96 29.21 -7.09
CA HIS A 250 2.49 29.42 -7.19
C HIS A 250 1.87 29.37 -8.61
N THR A 251 2.44 28.57 -9.51
CA THR A 251 2.04 28.48 -10.92
C THR A 251 1.53 27.10 -11.25
#